data_AF-A0A5C7Q135-F1
#
_entry.id   AF-A0A5C7Q135-F1
#
_cell.length_a   1.000
_cell.length_b   1.000
_cell.length_c   1.000
_cell.angle_alpha   90.00
_cell.angle_beta   90.00
_cell.angle_gamma   90.00
#
_symmetry.space_group_name_H-M   'P 1'
#
loop_
_entity.id
_entity.type
_entity.pdbx_description
1 polymer ?
#
loop_
_entity_poly.entity_id
_entity_poly.type
_entity_poly.pdbx_seq_one_letter_code
_entity_poly.pdbx_strand_id
1 'polypeptide(L)'
;MMRNTCRLFLVFCLTLCGAISVVQAAPDDKDGDRLSDALEQKVGRNPERPDYIVSAGYRRSCALDDSGVQCWGDEPRMGVTPSFAHPVALSVSNTHACVISDNGVQCWGDNAHGAINAPVLNKPEAVSTGWYHSCAIDAKGVKCWGDNSRGQLDVPKKIKNVKQIAAGGFHTCALDEKGVSCWGDNWARQLDVPALLNPRQITAGNHHSCALDERGVVCWGDTYFDEEERNADVLKNYKTRTVPLLQNPRQVSAGFDHTCAIDDTGVVCWGARDRGQSDPPKDLLQPPVAAISAGWYSTCALDAVGVKCWGDNTYKQTEVASLFFDTDRDGITDEKDNCAQQANTDQRDSDNDGQGDVCDPDADNDGIGNEQDNCLSAANADQKDSDGDKVGDVCDAFPNDPAESVDNDKDGIGNQRDNCPDVANTDQKDSDGDKMGDACDADNDNDGAANDKDNCPLIANKDQKDTDKDGMGDACDDDDDNDGIPDKQDKAPLKPAKKKATAT
;
A
#
# COMPACT_ATOMS: atom_id res chain seq x y z
N MET A 1 -37.19 65.58 9.70
CA MET A 1 -37.48 64.25 9.14
C MET A 1 -36.69 64.11 7.84
N MET A 2 -35.46 63.62 7.94
CA MET A 2 -34.54 63.49 6.80
C MET A 2 -34.87 62.21 6.01
N ARG A 3 -35.02 62.37 4.70
CA ARG A 3 -35.05 61.32 3.68
C ARG A 3 -33.88 61.55 2.73
N ASN A 4 -33.36 60.44 2.20
CA ASN A 4 -32.27 60.19 1.23
C ASN A 4 -31.18 59.31 1.88
N THR A 5 -30.72 58.19 1.32
CA THR A 5 -30.54 57.79 -0.08
C THR A 5 -30.20 56.29 -0.18
N CYS A 6 -30.53 55.68 -1.32
CA CYS A 6 -29.82 54.60 -2.07
C CYS A 6 -29.21 53.40 -1.31
N ARG A 7 -29.69 52.17 -1.61
CA ARG A 7 -28.86 50.95 -1.57
C ARG A 7 -29.22 49.99 -2.71
N LEU A 8 -28.26 49.85 -3.62
CA LEU A 8 -28.05 48.76 -4.55
C LEU A 8 -27.40 47.61 -3.76
N PHE A 9 -27.90 46.38 -3.81
CA PHE A 9 -27.10 45.21 -3.40
C PHE A 9 -27.40 44.01 -4.31
N LEU A 10 -26.31 43.51 -4.90
CA LEU A 10 -26.21 42.29 -5.71
C LEU A 10 -26.73 41.08 -4.95
N VAL A 11 -27.43 40.22 -5.69
CA VAL A 11 -27.68 38.82 -5.35
C VAL A 11 -26.43 38.03 -5.74
N PHE A 12 -25.78 37.38 -4.79
CA PHE A 12 -24.89 36.24 -5.06
C PHE A 12 -25.30 35.06 -4.20
N CYS A 13 -25.46 33.94 -4.89
CA CYS A 13 -25.85 32.63 -4.42
C CYS A 13 -24.68 31.99 -3.65
N LEU A 14 -24.96 31.35 -2.51
CA LEU A 14 -24.11 30.29 -1.95
C LEU A 14 -25.01 29.31 -1.19
N THR A 15 -25.14 28.14 -1.80
CA THR A 15 -25.76 26.92 -1.29
C THR A 15 -25.12 26.49 0.03
N LEU A 16 -25.94 26.28 1.06
CA LEU A 16 -25.52 25.57 2.27
C LEU A 16 -25.16 24.12 1.90
N CYS A 17 -23.88 23.77 2.00
CA CYS A 17 -23.43 22.39 2.13
C CYS A 17 -23.10 22.12 3.60
N GLY A 18 -23.51 20.95 4.08
CA GLY A 18 -23.58 20.60 5.50
C GLY A 18 -22.21 20.47 6.17
N ALA A 19 -22.13 20.96 7.41
CA ALA A 19 -21.01 20.72 8.30
C ALA A 19 -21.04 19.26 8.78
N ILE A 20 -20.17 18.43 8.21
CA ILE A 20 -19.74 17.16 8.80
C ILE A 20 -18.57 17.52 9.73
N SER A 21 -18.76 17.41 11.04
CA SER A 21 -17.68 17.56 12.02
C SER A 21 -17.31 16.19 12.55
N VAL A 22 -16.39 15.53 11.87
CA VAL A 22 -15.42 14.62 12.51
C VAL A 22 -14.36 15.52 13.14
N VAL A 23 -13.78 15.11 14.28
CA VAL A 23 -12.66 15.79 14.98
C VAL A 23 -11.75 16.48 13.96
N GLN A 24 -11.79 17.82 13.92
CA GLN A 24 -11.44 18.59 12.72
C GLN A 24 -10.08 18.16 12.13
N ALA A 25 -10.16 17.41 11.04
CA ALA A 25 -9.13 17.29 10.02
C ALA A 25 -8.61 18.69 9.66
N ALA A 26 -7.41 18.77 9.11
CA ALA A 26 -6.98 20.05 8.57
C ALA A 26 -8.06 20.58 7.59
N PRO A 27 -8.28 21.91 7.52
CA PRO A 27 -9.30 22.46 6.64
C PRO A 27 -9.11 22.08 5.15
N ASP A 28 -7.90 21.64 4.81
CA ASP A 28 -7.41 21.07 3.55
C ASP A 28 -6.91 19.64 3.78
N ASP A 29 -7.78 18.69 4.13
CA ASP A 29 -7.45 17.26 4.25
C ASP A 29 -8.39 16.50 3.31
N LYS A 30 -7.94 16.28 2.08
CA LYS A 30 -8.76 15.71 1.00
C LYS A 30 -9.01 14.21 1.17
N ASP A 31 -8.08 13.49 1.76
CA ASP A 31 -8.11 12.03 1.83
C ASP A 31 -8.55 11.47 3.19
N GLY A 32 -8.64 12.33 4.20
CA GLY A 32 -9.23 12.04 5.50
C GLY A 32 -8.28 11.32 6.47
N ASP A 33 -6.98 11.33 6.21
CA ASP A 33 -5.97 10.70 7.08
C ASP A 33 -5.56 11.56 8.30
N ARG A 34 -6.03 12.82 8.32
CA ARG A 34 -5.83 13.85 9.37
C ARG A 34 -4.54 14.64 9.27
N LEU A 35 -3.76 14.48 8.21
CA LEU A 35 -2.76 15.46 7.79
C LEU A 35 -3.43 16.57 6.96
N SER A 36 -2.68 17.63 6.68
CA SER A 36 -3.13 18.67 5.76
C SER A 36 -2.44 18.48 4.44
N ASP A 37 -3.17 18.67 3.34
CA ASP A 37 -2.67 18.72 1.97
C ASP A 37 -1.39 19.57 1.88
N ALA A 38 -1.37 20.73 2.55
CA ALA A 38 -0.23 21.64 2.56
C ALA A 38 1.02 21.08 3.29
N LEU A 39 0.82 20.27 4.33
CA LEU A 39 1.91 19.61 5.05
C LEU A 39 2.43 18.43 4.23
N GLU A 40 1.54 17.65 3.62
CA GLU A 40 1.86 16.52 2.77
C GLU A 40 2.71 16.96 1.57
N GLN A 41 2.25 17.97 0.83
CA GLN A 41 3.03 18.57 -0.27
C GLN A 41 4.42 19.05 0.17
N LYS A 42 4.53 19.63 1.37
CA LYS A 42 5.81 20.15 1.88
C LYS A 42 6.81 19.02 2.17
N VAL A 43 6.33 17.85 2.55
CA VAL A 43 7.17 16.69 2.88
C VAL A 43 7.19 15.64 1.76
N GLY A 44 6.70 15.97 0.57
CA GLY A 44 6.73 15.11 -0.62
C GLY A 44 5.66 14.00 -0.63
N ARG A 45 4.57 14.17 0.11
CA ARG A 45 3.49 13.18 0.28
C ARG A 45 2.23 13.54 -0.52
N ASN A 46 1.36 12.56 -0.78
CA ASN A 46 0.24 12.67 -1.70
C ASN A 46 -1.06 13.13 -1.00
N PRO A 47 -1.56 14.36 -1.27
CA PRO A 47 -2.74 14.90 -0.59
C PRO A 47 -4.08 14.23 -0.96
N GLU A 48 -4.11 13.31 -1.94
CA GLU A 48 -5.35 12.73 -2.44
C GLU A 48 -5.53 11.26 -2.03
N ARG A 49 -4.62 10.71 -1.22
CA ARG A 49 -4.58 9.30 -0.84
C ARG A 49 -4.23 9.20 0.65
N PRO A 50 -5.06 8.54 1.47
CA PRO A 50 -4.85 8.56 2.90
C PRO A 50 -3.56 7.85 3.24
N ASP A 51 -2.55 8.63 3.56
CA ASP A 51 -1.19 8.14 3.65
C ASP A 51 -1.00 7.27 4.89
N TYR A 52 -1.50 7.65 6.09
CA TYR A 52 -1.37 6.78 7.27
C TYR A 52 -2.46 6.87 8.36
N ILE A 53 -3.28 5.82 8.48
CA ILE A 53 -4.10 5.56 9.69
C ILE A 53 -3.38 4.56 10.58
N VAL A 54 -2.83 5.01 11.71
CA VAL A 54 -2.24 4.11 12.71
C VAL A 54 -3.29 3.66 13.73
N SER A 55 -3.34 2.35 13.99
CA SER A 55 -4.14 1.74 15.05
C SER A 55 -3.30 0.76 15.86
N ALA A 56 -3.02 1.10 17.11
CA ALA A 56 -2.30 0.23 18.04
C ALA A 56 -3.28 -0.71 18.78
N GLY A 57 -2.95 -2.01 18.82
CA GLY A 57 -3.70 -3.03 19.55
C GLY A 57 -2.98 -3.49 20.82
N TYR A 58 -3.15 -4.77 21.22
CA TYR A 58 -2.38 -5.35 22.34
C TYR A 58 -1.04 -5.93 21.88
N ARG A 59 -1.10 -6.89 20.96
CA ARG A 59 0.05 -7.66 20.48
C ARG A 59 0.36 -7.42 19.00
N ARG A 60 -0.47 -6.62 18.36
CA ARG A 60 -0.28 -6.13 17.00
C ARG A 60 -0.67 -4.67 16.93
N SER A 61 -0.01 -3.98 16.02
CA SER A 61 -0.37 -2.65 15.58
C SER A 61 -0.45 -2.70 14.07
N CYS A 62 -1.30 -1.87 13.49
CA CYS A 62 -1.41 -1.78 12.05
C CYS A 62 -1.42 -0.32 11.61
N ALA A 63 -0.94 -0.09 10.40
CA ALA A 63 -1.11 1.13 9.66
C ALA A 63 -1.85 0.81 8.35
N LEU A 64 -2.66 1.76 7.90
CA LEU A 64 -2.97 1.90 6.49
C LEU A 64 -1.81 2.69 5.86
N ASP A 65 -1.33 2.30 4.68
CA ASP A 65 -0.40 3.06 3.84
C ASP A 65 -0.78 2.98 2.35
N ASP A 66 0.03 3.59 1.48
CA ASP A 66 -0.18 3.59 0.02
C ASP A 66 -0.22 2.18 -0.60
N SER A 67 0.44 1.21 0.03
CA SER A 67 0.47 -0.19 -0.38
C SER A 67 -0.70 -1.02 0.20
N GLY A 68 -1.44 -0.46 1.16
CA GLY A 68 -2.61 -1.08 1.79
C GLY A 68 -2.47 -1.21 3.31
N VAL A 69 -3.02 -2.28 3.89
CA VAL A 69 -2.97 -2.48 5.35
C VAL A 69 -1.70 -3.24 5.73
N GLN A 70 -0.80 -2.57 6.44
CA GLN A 70 0.40 -3.16 7.02
C GLN A 70 0.22 -3.41 8.51
N CYS A 71 0.46 -4.63 8.97
CA CYS A 71 0.39 -4.97 10.39
C CYS A 71 1.71 -5.59 10.85
N TRP A 72 2.16 -5.19 12.04
CA TRP A 72 3.34 -5.75 12.69
C TRP A 72 3.01 -6.28 14.08
N GLY A 73 3.90 -7.12 14.59
CA GLY A 73 3.76 -7.85 15.84
C GLY A 73 3.42 -9.34 15.66
N ASP A 74 3.97 -10.15 16.56
CA ASP A 74 3.95 -11.62 16.53
C ASP A 74 2.74 -12.16 17.31
N GLU A 75 1.53 -12.08 16.74
CA GLU A 75 0.33 -12.73 17.28
C GLU A 75 -0.27 -13.74 16.27
N PRO A 76 0.01 -15.04 16.43
CA PRO A 76 -0.51 -16.08 15.55
C PRO A 76 -2.05 -16.12 15.48
N ARG A 77 -2.76 -15.73 16.56
CA ARG A 77 -4.23 -15.77 16.59
C ARG A 77 -4.90 -14.71 15.72
N MET A 78 -4.19 -13.64 15.36
CA MET A 78 -4.72 -12.65 14.43
C MET A 78 -4.59 -13.08 12.95
N GLY A 79 -3.82 -14.13 12.65
CA GLY A 79 -3.66 -14.65 11.29
C GLY A 79 -2.82 -13.77 10.36
N VAL A 80 -2.90 -14.04 9.06
CA VAL A 80 -2.25 -13.25 8.01
C VAL A 80 -3.14 -12.06 7.66
N THR A 81 -2.56 -10.87 7.46
CA THR A 81 -3.28 -9.68 7.01
C THR A 81 -3.79 -9.91 5.58
N PRO A 82 -5.11 -9.82 5.33
CA PRO A 82 -5.65 -9.89 3.97
C PRO A 82 -5.24 -8.68 3.12
N SER A 83 -5.29 -8.83 1.80
CA SER A 83 -5.24 -7.69 0.88
C SER A 83 -6.63 -7.06 0.73
N PHE A 84 -6.69 -5.74 0.61
CA PHE A 84 -7.93 -4.97 0.54
C PHE A 84 -7.90 -4.00 -0.63
N ALA A 85 -9.02 -3.84 -1.33
CA ALA A 85 -9.16 -2.88 -2.43
C ALA A 85 -9.51 -1.50 -1.86
N HIS A 86 -8.62 -0.52 -2.00
CA HIS A 86 -8.76 0.85 -1.49
C HIS A 86 -9.25 0.92 -0.02
N PRO A 87 -8.48 0.39 0.93
CA PRO A 87 -8.80 0.56 2.35
C PRO A 87 -8.77 2.05 2.75
N VAL A 88 -9.77 2.51 3.51
CA VAL A 88 -9.94 3.92 3.91
C VAL A 88 -10.11 4.13 5.42
N ALA A 89 -10.33 3.07 6.19
CA ALA A 89 -10.39 3.16 7.65
C ALA A 89 -9.95 1.85 8.28
N LEU A 90 -9.28 1.93 9.43
CA LEU A 90 -8.73 0.77 10.13
C LEU A 90 -8.96 0.91 11.64
N SER A 91 -9.33 -0.19 12.29
CA SER A 91 -9.38 -0.28 13.74
C SER A 91 -8.86 -1.64 14.19
N VAL A 92 -7.97 -1.63 15.17
CA VAL A 92 -7.28 -2.81 15.70
C VAL A 92 -7.54 -2.88 17.21
N SER A 93 -7.87 -4.08 17.68
CA SER A 93 -8.08 -4.37 19.10
C SER A 93 -7.05 -5.37 19.64
N ASN A 94 -7.36 -5.98 20.78
CA ASN A 94 -6.60 -7.08 21.35
C ASN A 94 -6.65 -8.35 20.46
N THR A 95 -7.81 -8.66 19.89
CA THR A 95 -8.11 -9.99 19.35
C THR A 95 -8.36 -10.00 17.85
N HIS A 96 -8.79 -8.88 17.28
CA HIS A 96 -9.18 -8.75 15.88
C HIS A 96 -8.96 -7.33 15.37
N ALA A 97 -8.96 -7.18 14.05
CA ALA A 97 -8.94 -5.90 13.36
C ALA A 97 -10.06 -5.86 12.32
N CYS A 98 -10.48 -4.65 11.98
CA CYS A 98 -11.47 -4.37 10.96
C CYS A 98 -11.03 -3.21 10.09
N VAL A 99 -11.30 -3.33 8.79
CA VAL A 99 -11.02 -2.31 7.78
C VAL A 99 -12.30 -1.96 7.03
N ILE A 100 -12.42 -0.70 6.61
CA ILE A 100 -13.39 -0.27 5.58
C ILE A 100 -12.65 -0.18 4.25
N SER A 101 -13.18 -0.82 3.22
CA SER A 101 -12.64 -0.85 1.86
C SER A 101 -13.78 -0.71 0.84
N ASP A 102 -13.47 -0.78 -0.45
CA ASP A 102 -14.48 -0.83 -1.53
C ASP A 102 -15.49 -1.98 -1.35
N ASN A 103 -15.09 -3.05 -0.66
CA ASN A 103 -15.93 -4.22 -0.38
C ASN A 103 -16.74 -4.09 0.92
N GLY A 104 -16.74 -2.93 1.56
CA GLY A 104 -17.41 -2.67 2.83
C GLY A 104 -16.51 -2.94 4.05
N VAL A 105 -17.10 -3.37 5.17
CA VAL A 105 -16.34 -3.71 6.38
C VAL A 105 -15.87 -5.16 6.32
N GLN A 106 -14.56 -5.35 6.40
CA GLN A 106 -13.91 -6.65 6.46
C GLN A 106 -13.11 -6.76 7.77
N CYS A 107 -13.27 -7.86 8.50
CA CYS A 107 -12.59 -8.07 9.77
C CYS A 107 -11.83 -9.40 9.77
N TRP A 108 -10.73 -9.47 10.51
CA TRP A 108 -9.90 -10.67 10.65
C TRP A 108 -9.31 -10.79 12.05
N GLY A 109 -8.96 -12.02 12.44
CA GLY A 109 -8.46 -12.39 13.76
C GLY A 109 -9.35 -13.37 14.49
N ASP A 110 -9.38 -13.30 15.82
CA ASP A 110 -10.17 -14.21 16.65
C ASP A 110 -11.68 -14.00 16.46
N ASN A 111 -12.41 -15.11 16.33
CA ASN A 111 -13.86 -15.11 16.11
C ASN A 111 -14.64 -15.88 17.19
N ALA A 112 -14.05 -16.18 18.34
CA ALA A 112 -14.72 -16.94 19.40
C ALA A 112 -16.07 -16.32 19.84
N HIS A 113 -16.22 -15.00 19.71
CA HIS A 113 -17.41 -14.24 20.08
C HIS A 113 -18.19 -13.69 18.88
N GLY A 114 -17.81 -14.01 17.64
CA GLY A 114 -18.46 -13.46 16.45
C GLY A 114 -17.99 -12.04 16.07
N ALA A 115 -16.89 -11.55 16.65
CA ALA A 115 -16.42 -10.17 16.47
C ALA A 115 -15.94 -9.86 15.04
N ILE A 116 -15.60 -10.86 14.22
CA ILE A 116 -15.22 -10.62 12.82
C ILE A 116 -16.39 -10.84 11.84
N ASN A 117 -17.57 -11.24 12.32
CA ASN A 117 -18.75 -11.50 11.49
C ASN A 117 -19.50 -10.19 11.19
N ALA A 118 -18.84 -9.29 10.45
CA ALA A 118 -19.41 -8.01 10.08
C ALA A 118 -20.76 -8.20 9.34
N PRO A 119 -21.85 -7.55 9.76
CA PRO A 119 -23.12 -7.60 9.05
C PRO A 119 -23.03 -6.80 7.75
N VAL A 120 -24.03 -6.95 6.87
CA VAL A 120 -24.14 -6.08 5.69
C VAL A 120 -24.42 -4.64 6.15
N LEU A 121 -23.48 -3.74 5.83
CA LEU A 121 -23.53 -2.32 6.14
C LEU A 121 -23.82 -1.51 4.88
N ASN A 122 -24.57 -0.41 5.03
CA ASN A 122 -24.88 0.48 3.92
C ASN A 122 -24.00 1.72 3.99
N LYS A 123 -22.99 1.81 3.11
CA LYS A 123 -22.01 2.91 3.08
C LYS A 123 -21.39 3.12 4.48
N PRO A 124 -20.58 2.16 4.96
CA PRO A 124 -19.91 2.31 6.24
C PRO A 124 -18.96 3.51 6.20
N GLU A 125 -19.00 4.34 7.24
CA GLU A 125 -18.21 5.58 7.35
C GLU A 125 -17.14 5.49 8.44
N ALA A 126 -17.35 4.67 9.47
CA ALA A 126 -16.38 4.46 10.54
C ALA A 126 -16.52 3.06 11.14
N VAL A 127 -15.42 2.51 11.64
CA VAL A 127 -15.37 1.24 12.35
C VAL A 127 -14.52 1.39 13.62
N SER A 128 -14.92 0.72 14.70
CA SER A 128 -14.20 0.70 15.97
C SER A 128 -14.29 -0.69 16.60
N THR A 129 -13.16 -1.25 16.99
CA THR A 129 -13.03 -2.58 17.59
C THR A 129 -12.76 -2.50 19.09
N GLY A 130 -13.60 -3.14 19.90
CA GLY A 130 -13.40 -3.35 21.34
C GLY A 130 -12.74 -4.70 21.62
N TRP A 131 -12.83 -5.21 22.85
CA TRP A 131 -12.13 -6.47 23.20
C TRP A 131 -12.68 -7.69 22.44
N TYR A 132 -14.01 -7.87 22.45
CA TYR A 132 -14.69 -9.02 21.83
C TYR A 132 -15.87 -8.60 20.97
N HIS A 133 -15.97 -7.32 20.63
CA HIS A 133 -17.01 -6.76 19.78
C HIS A 133 -16.44 -5.71 18.84
N SER A 134 -17.16 -5.46 17.76
CA SER A 134 -16.89 -4.35 16.87
C SER A 134 -18.17 -3.57 16.63
N CYS A 135 -18.01 -2.29 16.32
CA CYS A 135 -19.09 -1.41 15.94
C CYS A 135 -18.70 -0.64 14.69
N ALA A 136 -19.70 -0.33 13.85
CA ALA A 136 -19.55 0.54 12.70
C ALA A 136 -20.67 1.57 12.63
N ILE A 137 -20.37 2.73 12.05
CA ILE A 137 -21.35 3.72 11.62
C ILE A 137 -21.62 3.46 10.13
N ASP A 138 -22.90 3.31 9.78
CA ASP A 138 -23.35 3.27 8.40
C ASP A 138 -24.45 4.33 8.18
N ALA A 139 -24.93 4.49 6.95
CA ALA A 139 -25.94 5.49 6.60
C ALA A 139 -27.27 5.35 7.39
N LYS A 140 -27.49 4.23 8.10
CA LYS A 140 -28.68 3.98 8.95
C LYS A 140 -28.40 4.16 10.44
N GLY A 141 -27.14 4.33 10.84
CA GLY A 141 -26.71 4.55 12.23
C GLY A 141 -25.66 3.55 12.69
N VAL A 142 -25.60 3.32 14.00
CA VAL A 142 -24.60 2.43 14.60
C VAL A 142 -25.08 0.98 14.57
N LYS A 143 -24.22 0.07 14.10
CA LYS A 143 -24.40 -1.37 14.25
C LYS A 143 -23.20 -1.97 14.96
N CYS A 144 -23.46 -2.84 15.92
CA CYS A 144 -22.43 -3.57 16.66
C CYS A 144 -22.65 -5.08 16.55
N TRP A 145 -21.57 -5.85 16.56
CA TRP A 145 -21.58 -7.31 16.50
C TRP A 145 -20.46 -7.89 17.38
N GLY A 146 -20.58 -9.18 17.75
CA GLY A 146 -19.65 -9.86 18.64
C GLY A 146 -20.26 -10.22 20.00
N ASP A 147 -19.47 -10.11 21.06
CA ASP A 147 -19.92 -10.34 22.45
C ASP A 147 -20.93 -9.28 22.89
N ASN A 148 -21.99 -9.71 23.58
CA ASN A 148 -22.97 -8.82 24.21
C ASN A 148 -23.21 -9.14 25.69
N SER A 149 -22.24 -9.79 26.36
CA SER A 149 -22.43 -10.26 27.75
C SER A 149 -22.65 -9.14 28.76
N ARG A 150 -22.31 -7.89 28.40
CA ARG A 150 -22.47 -6.68 29.20
C ARG A 150 -23.43 -5.67 28.59
N GLY A 151 -24.11 -6.01 27.48
CA GLY A 151 -24.98 -5.10 26.75
C GLY A 151 -24.23 -4.10 25.85
N GLN A 152 -22.96 -4.36 25.53
CA GLN A 152 -22.11 -3.47 24.71
C GLN A 152 -22.54 -3.33 23.25
N LEU A 153 -23.46 -4.19 22.77
CA LEU A 153 -24.09 -4.08 21.45
C LEU A 153 -25.45 -3.38 21.50
N ASP A 154 -26.00 -3.10 22.69
CA ASP A 154 -27.36 -2.60 22.88
C ASP A 154 -27.47 -1.09 22.60
N VAL A 155 -27.32 -0.71 21.32
CA VAL A 155 -27.32 0.69 20.87
C VAL A 155 -28.59 1.43 21.36
N PRO A 156 -28.43 2.51 22.15
CA PRO A 156 -29.58 3.28 22.65
C PRO A 156 -30.39 3.93 21.53
N LYS A 157 -31.72 3.66 21.48
CA LYS A 157 -32.66 4.17 20.45
C LYS A 157 -32.73 5.69 20.30
N LYS A 158 -32.24 6.43 21.30
CA LYS A 158 -32.26 7.90 21.35
C LYS A 158 -31.14 8.54 20.52
N ILE A 159 -30.09 7.78 20.21
CA ILE A 159 -28.90 8.25 19.49
C ILE A 159 -29.22 8.24 18.00
N LYS A 160 -28.89 9.35 17.31
CA LYS A 160 -29.11 9.55 15.87
C LYS A 160 -28.01 10.45 15.33
N ASN A 161 -27.73 10.40 14.02
CA ASN A 161 -26.71 11.23 13.37
C ASN A 161 -25.35 11.12 14.09
N VAL A 162 -24.90 9.88 14.32
CA VAL A 162 -23.65 9.61 15.03
C VAL A 162 -22.48 10.05 14.18
N LYS A 163 -21.57 10.83 14.78
CA LYS A 163 -20.37 11.37 14.13
C LYS A 163 -19.14 10.53 14.45
N GLN A 164 -19.10 9.91 15.63
CA GLN A 164 -17.98 9.08 16.06
C GLN A 164 -18.46 7.95 16.96
N ILE A 165 -17.79 6.80 16.87
CA ILE A 165 -17.93 5.67 17.79
C ILE A 165 -16.57 5.31 18.38
N ALA A 166 -16.57 4.83 19.62
CA ALA A 166 -15.40 4.29 20.29
C ALA A 166 -15.81 3.04 21.09
N ALA A 167 -15.25 1.89 20.71
CA ALA A 167 -15.43 0.63 21.41
C ALA A 167 -14.26 0.40 22.38
N GLY A 168 -14.57 0.24 23.66
CA GLY A 168 -13.59 -0.04 24.72
C GLY A 168 -13.52 -1.53 25.06
N GLY A 169 -13.15 -1.84 26.31
CA GLY A 169 -13.06 -3.22 26.80
C GLY A 169 -14.39 -3.99 26.67
N PHE A 170 -15.42 -3.53 27.39
CA PHE A 170 -16.78 -4.12 27.37
C PHE A 170 -17.87 -3.05 27.33
N HIS A 171 -17.55 -1.88 26.81
CA HIS A 171 -18.48 -0.78 26.61
C HIS A 171 -18.26 -0.12 25.25
N THR A 172 -19.25 0.64 24.82
CA THR A 172 -19.21 1.42 23.59
C THR A 172 -19.72 2.81 23.87
N CYS A 173 -19.06 3.82 23.31
CA CYS A 173 -19.49 5.21 23.35
C CYS A 173 -19.74 5.73 21.93
N ALA A 174 -20.71 6.62 21.79
CA ALA A 174 -21.01 7.33 20.56
C ALA A 174 -21.12 8.83 20.84
N LEU A 175 -20.65 9.63 19.88
CA LEU A 175 -20.79 11.08 19.85
C LEU A 175 -21.79 11.46 18.76
N ASP A 176 -22.88 12.12 19.14
CA ASP A 176 -23.86 12.69 18.24
C ASP A 176 -24.01 14.21 18.44
N GLU A 177 -24.97 14.83 17.75
CA GLU A 177 -25.25 16.27 17.88
C GLU A 177 -25.65 16.72 19.31
N LYS A 178 -26.11 15.79 20.16
CA LYS A 178 -26.53 16.08 21.54
C LYS A 178 -25.42 15.81 22.55
N GLY A 179 -24.30 15.22 22.12
CA GLY A 179 -23.14 14.91 22.96
C GLY A 179 -22.84 13.42 23.00
N VAL A 180 -22.27 12.98 24.13
CA VAL A 180 -21.74 11.61 24.29
C VAL A 180 -22.76 10.71 24.99
N SER A 181 -22.97 9.52 24.45
CA SER A 181 -23.75 8.45 25.08
C SER A 181 -22.94 7.15 25.08
N CYS A 182 -22.83 6.51 26.25
CA CYS A 182 -22.14 5.23 26.40
C CYS A 182 -23.08 4.13 26.90
N TRP A 183 -22.83 2.89 26.51
CA TRP A 183 -23.60 1.70 26.92
C TRP A 183 -22.68 0.47 27.07
N GLY A 184 -23.16 -0.55 27.79
CA GLY A 184 -22.41 -1.76 28.10
C GLY A 184 -22.07 -1.89 29.58
N ASP A 185 -20.84 -2.30 29.87
CA ASP A 185 -20.32 -2.47 31.22
C ASP A 185 -20.10 -1.13 31.94
N ASN A 186 -20.47 -1.03 33.23
CA ASN A 186 -20.36 0.21 34.02
C ASN A 186 -19.77 0.02 35.43
N TRP A 187 -19.06 -1.08 35.71
CA TRP A 187 -18.56 -1.32 37.07
C TRP A 187 -17.58 -0.24 37.55
N ALA A 188 -16.83 0.37 36.63
CA ALA A 188 -15.87 1.43 36.89
C ALA A 188 -16.45 2.83 36.66
N ARG A 189 -17.76 2.96 36.42
CA ARG A 189 -18.42 4.23 36.04
C ARG A 189 -18.01 4.75 34.67
N GLN A 190 -17.52 3.90 33.78
CA GLN A 190 -17.10 4.26 32.42
C GLN A 190 -18.24 4.74 31.51
N LEU A 191 -19.51 4.56 31.92
CA LEU A 191 -20.70 5.09 31.25
C LEU A 191 -21.23 6.38 31.88
N ASP A 192 -20.70 6.81 33.03
CA ASP A 192 -21.17 7.97 33.77
C ASP A 192 -20.60 9.26 33.13
N VAL A 193 -21.09 9.58 31.93
CA VAL A 193 -20.62 10.70 31.11
C VAL A 193 -20.76 12.02 31.90
N PRO A 194 -19.66 12.76 32.13
CA PRO A 194 -19.70 14.04 32.83
C PRO A 194 -20.31 15.15 31.94
N ALA A 195 -20.52 16.33 32.50
CA ALA A 195 -20.96 17.48 31.72
C ALA A 195 -19.86 17.95 30.76
N LEU A 196 -20.06 17.74 29.46
CA LEU A 196 -19.14 18.12 28.38
C LEU A 196 -19.64 19.39 27.66
N LEU A 197 -18.69 20.22 27.19
CA LEU A 197 -18.98 21.44 26.44
C LEU A 197 -18.61 21.26 24.96
N ASN A 198 -19.61 21.07 24.11
CA ASN A 198 -19.45 20.85 22.67
C ASN A 198 -18.34 19.80 22.35
N PRO A 199 -18.47 18.57 22.85
CA PRO A 199 -17.47 17.53 22.63
C PRO A 199 -17.30 17.25 21.13
N ARG A 200 -16.05 17.19 20.68
CA ARG A 200 -15.70 16.95 19.26
C ARG A 200 -15.01 15.61 19.02
N GLN A 201 -14.40 15.01 20.05
CA GLN A 201 -13.79 13.69 20.00
C GLN A 201 -14.21 12.84 21.19
N ILE A 202 -14.34 11.53 20.99
CA ILE A 202 -14.39 10.50 22.02
C ILE A 202 -13.36 9.40 21.79
N THR A 203 -12.91 8.77 22.87
CA THR A 203 -12.08 7.55 22.86
C THR A 203 -12.47 6.69 24.07
N ALA A 204 -12.35 5.38 23.93
CA ALA A 204 -12.68 4.41 24.97
C ALA A 204 -11.47 3.52 25.20
N GLY A 205 -11.00 3.47 26.45
CA GLY A 205 -9.99 2.52 26.90
C GLY A 205 -10.63 1.23 27.40
N ASN A 206 -9.93 0.52 28.28
CA ASN A 206 -10.46 -0.72 28.84
C ASN A 206 -11.58 -0.48 29.86
N HIS A 207 -11.35 0.42 30.83
CA HIS A 207 -12.29 0.74 31.91
C HIS A 207 -12.50 2.25 32.12
N HIS A 208 -12.03 3.07 31.18
CA HIS A 208 -12.24 4.51 31.17
C HIS A 208 -12.59 5.00 29.77
N SER A 209 -13.15 6.19 29.71
CA SER A 209 -13.50 6.89 28.48
C SER A 209 -13.01 8.33 28.59
N CYS A 210 -12.63 8.91 27.47
CA CYS A 210 -12.24 10.32 27.40
C CYS A 210 -12.95 11.02 26.25
N ALA A 211 -13.17 12.31 26.43
CA ALA A 211 -13.66 13.20 25.39
C ALA A 211 -12.76 14.43 25.29
N LEU A 212 -12.66 14.98 24.08
CA LEU A 212 -12.08 16.29 23.82
C LEU A 212 -13.19 17.28 23.56
N ASP A 213 -13.30 18.28 24.41
CA ASP A 213 -14.33 19.31 24.38
C ASP A 213 -13.69 20.71 24.30
N GLU A 214 -14.48 21.78 24.24
CA GLU A 214 -13.96 23.16 24.11
C GLU A 214 -13.02 23.60 25.25
N ARG A 215 -13.03 22.90 26.39
CA ARG A 215 -12.19 23.19 27.56
C ARG A 215 -10.94 22.31 27.60
N GLY A 216 -10.85 21.28 26.77
CA GLY A 216 -9.75 20.34 26.71
C GLY A 216 -10.19 18.88 26.88
N VAL A 217 -9.29 18.04 27.41
CA VAL A 217 -9.55 16.61 27.61
C VAL A 217 -10.27 16.37 28.94
N VAL A 218 -11.34 15.60 28.90
CA VAL A 218 -12.10 15.17 30.09
C VAL A 218 -12.21 13.65 30.05
N CYS A 219 -11.74 12.97 31.11
CA CYS A 219 -11.79 11.51 31.24
C CYS A 219 -12.65 11.08 32.45
N TRP A 220 -13.32 9.94 32.35
CA TRP A 220 -14.15 9.34 33.39
C TRP A 220 -14.08 7.80 33.34
N GLY A 221 -14.53 7.13 34.40
CA GLY A 221 -14.41 5.68 34.57
C GLY A 221 -13.42 5.31 35.67
N ASP A 222 -12.60 4.28 35.45
CA ASP A 222 -11.52 3.88 36.36
C ASP A 222 -10.36 4.89 36.36
N THR A 223 -10.64 6.07 36.90
CA THR A 223 -9.65 7.13 37.14
C THR A 223 -9.26 7.19 38.61
N TYR A 224 -9.81 6.29 39.45
CA TYR A 224 -9.71 6.37 40.91
C TYR A 224 -8.39 5.81 41.43
N PHE A 225 -7.77 6.56 42.34
CA PHE A 225 -7.22 6.00 43.57
C PHE A 225 -7.83 6.75 44.75
N ASP A 226 -8.07 6.01 45.84
CA ASP A 226 -8.09 6.59 47.19
C ASP A 226 -6.74 7.30 47.42
N GLU A 227 -6.79 8.58 47.76
CA GLU A 227 -5.59 9.41 48.00
C GLU A 227 -4.73 8.91 49.19
N GLU A 228 -5.24 7.94 49.96
CA GLU A 228 -4.60 7.34 51.13
C GLU A 228 -3.60 6.22 50.78
N GLU A 229 -3.62 5.67 49.56
CA GLU A 229 -2.71 4.58 49.11
C GLU A 229 -1.64 5.04 48.10
N ARG A 230 -1.06 6.23 48.29
CA ARG A 230 0.22 6.58 47.62
C ARG A 230 1.39 5.78 48.20
N ASN A 231 1.36 4.47 48.04
CA ASN A 231 2.47 3.60 48.32
C ASN A 231 3.53 3.71 47.20
N ALA A 232 4.78 3.39 47.50
CA ALA A 232 5.92 3.49 46.57
C ALA A 232 5.71 2.71 45.26
N ASP A 233 4.91 1.65 45.27
CA ASP A 233 4.58 0.86 44.08
C ASP A 233 3.73 1.63 43.07
N VAL A 234 2.73 2.40 43.52
CA VAL A 234 1.88 3.22 42.64
C VAL A 234 2.69 4.32 41.95
N LEU A 235 3.58 4.99 42.70
CA LEU A 235 4.46 6.04 42.14
C LEU A 235 5.50 5.49 41.14
N LYS A 236 5.81 4.20 41.24
CA LYS A 236 6.70 3.51 40.28
C LYS A 236 5.96 3.13 39.00
N ASN A 237 4.72 2.66 39.12
CA ASN A 237 3.97 2.04 38.02
C ASN A 237 2.99 3.02 37.33
N TYR A 238 2.77 4.23 37.87
CA TYR A 238 1.89 5.26 37.30
C TYR A 238 2.56 6.64 37.27
N LYS A 239 2.30 7.43 36.22
CA LYS A 239 2.78 8.83 36.08
C LYS A 239 1.81 9.82 36.73
N THR A 240 0.58 9.88 36.22
CA THR A 240 -0.59 10.55 36.80
C THR A 240 -1.85 9.91 36.23
N ARG A 241 -2.89 9.64 37.02
CA ARG A 241 -4.16 9.10 36.52
C ARG A 241 -5.19 10.18 36.18
N THR A 242 -4.93 11.44 36.54
CA THR A 242 -5.75 12.59 36.12
C THR A 242 -5.18 13.22 34.87
N VAL A 243 -6.06 13.86 34.09
CA VAL A 243 -5.67 14.63 32.91
C VAL A 243 -4.63 15.69 33.32
N PRO A 244 -3.43 15.71 32.71
CA PRO A 244 -2.41 16.72 32.98
C PRO A 244 -2.83 18.08 32.39
N LEU A 245 -2.06 19.13 32.68
CA LEU A 245 -2.24 20.41 31.99
C LEU A 245 -1.81 20.23 30.52
N LEU A 246 -2.75 20.44 29.60
CA LEU A 246 -2.55 20.35 28.16
C LEU A 246 -2.67 21.74 27.51
N GLN A 247 -1.87 22.01 26.48
CA GLN A 247 -1.87 23.27 25.73
C GLN A 247 -2.61 23.10 24.40
N ASN A 248 -3.84 23.61 24.30
CA ASN A 248 -4.70 23.50 23.10
C ASN A 248 -4.74 22.07 22.53
N PRO A 249 -5.16 21.07 23.33
CA PRO A 249 -5.15 19.67 22.89
C PRO A 249 -6.01 19.48 21.63
N ARG A 250 -5.43 18.81 20.64
CA ARG A 250 -6.09 18.60 19.34
C ARG A 250 -6.60 17.17 19.12
N GLN A 251 -5.97 16.18 19.75
CA GLN A 251 -6.36 14.76 19.70
C GLN A 251 -6.16 14.06 21.05
N VAL A 252 -7.01 13.08 21.38
CA VAL A 252 -6.85 12.16 22.53
C VAL A 252 -7.08 10.71 22.11
N SER A 253 -6.30 9.77 22.66
CA SER A 253 -6.46 8.32 22.49
C SER A 253 -6.26 7.60 23.83
N ALA A 254 -7.19 6.70 24.16
CA ALA A 254 -7.17 5.90 25.39
C ALA A 254 -6.74 4.46 25.11
N GLY A 255 -5.79 3.96 25.91
CA GLY A 255 -5.33 2.58 25.89
C GLY A 255 -5.97 1.73 26.99
N PHE A 256 -5.27 0.72 27.52
CA PHE A 256 -5.79 -0.11 28.61
C PHE A 256 -5.96 0.70 29.90
N ASP A 257 -4.85 1.19 30.45
CA ASP A 257 -4.76 1.97 31.69
C ASP A 257 -3.94 3.27 31.52
N HIS A 258 -3.68 3.66 30.26
CA HIS A 258 -3.01 4.91 29.91
C HIS A 258 -3.82 5.68 28.88
N THR A 259 -3.52 6.97 28.76
CA THR A 259 -4.13 7.86 27.78
C THR A 259 -3.05 8.80 27.27
N CYS A 260 -3.09 9.08 25.97
CA CYS A 260 -2.20 10.02 25.33
C CYS A 260 -3.00 11.08 24.57
N ALA A 261 -2.48 12.29 24.54
CA ALA A 261 -3.02 13.39 23.76
C ALA A 261 -1.92 14.04 22.93
N ILE A 262 -2.34 14.70 21.86
CA ILE A 262 -1.49 15.64 21.12
C ILE A 262 -1.95 17.05 21.44
N ASP A 263 -1.01 17.90 21.82
CA ASP A 263 -1.20 19.30 22.14
C ASP A 263 -0.09 20.15 21.50
N ASP A 264 -0.05 21.46 21.75
CA ASP A 264 0.94 22.37 21.14
C ASP A 264 2.40 22.04 21.53
N THR A 265 2.60 21.21 22.55
CA THR A 265 3.92 20.74 23.01
C THR A 265 4.31 19.38 22.43
N GLY A 266 3.45 18.73 21.64
CA GLY A 266 3.68 17.40 21.09
C GLY A 266 2.83 16.32 21.79
N VAL A 267 3.42 15.15 22.03
CA VAL A 267 2.73 14.01 22.67
C VAL A 267 2.82 14.09 24.18
N VAL A 268 1.65 14.11 24.84
CA VAL A 268 1.53 14.05 26.30
C VAL A 268 0.77 12.79 26.71
N CYS A 269 1.45 11.87 27.39
CA CYS A 269 0.84 10.64 27.92
C CYS A 269 0.83 10.60 29.45
N TRP A 270 -0.23 9.99 29.98
CA TRP A 270 -0.46 9.76 31.40
C TRP A 270 -1.14 8.40 31.66
N GLY A 271 -1.23 8.01 32.93
CA GLY A 271 -1.72 6.71 33.39
C GLY A 271 -0.59 5.75 33.74
N ALA A 272 -0.77 4.47 33.42
CA ALA A 272 0.21 3.41 33.65
C ALA A 272 1.50 3.64 32.86
N ARG A 273 2.65 3.34 33.48
CA ARG A 273 4.01 3.48 32.91
C ARG A 273 4.87 2.24 33.13
N ASP A 274 4.31 1.17 33.68
CA ASP A 274 5.02 -0.07 34.02
C ASP A 274 5.61 -0.80 32.80
N ARG A 275 5.09 -0.51 31.61
CA ARG A 275 5.59 -0.97 30.31
C ARG A 275 6.22 0.15 29.48
N GLY A 276 6.37 1.36 30.03
CA GLY A 276 6.80 2.55 29.30
C GLY A 276 5.74 3.11 28.34
N GLN A 277 4.50 2.61 28.37
CA GLN A 277 3.41 2.99 27.45
C GLN A 277 3.01 4.47 27.50
N SER A 278 3.34 5.15 28.61
CA SER A 278 3.15 6.59 28.80
C SER A 278 4.45 7.42 28.67
N ASP A 279 5.53 6.83 28.16
CA ASP A 279 6.86 7.45 28.05
C ASP A 279 7.22 7.64 26.57
N PRO A 280 6.66 8.66 25.89
CA PRO A 280 6.90 8.89 24.47
C PRO A 280 8.38 9.20 24.20
N PRO A 281 8.90 8.79 23.02
CA PRO A 281 10.19 9.23 22.48
C PRO A 281 10.38 10.74 22.53
N LYS A 282 11.62 11.20 22.75
CA LYS A 282 11.95 12.61 23.00
C LYS A 282 11.63 13.53 21.81
N ASP A 283 11.78 13.01 20.61
CA ASP A 283 11.50 13.67 19.34
C ASP A 283 9.99 13.89 19.11
N LEU A 284 9.12 13.12 19.77
CA LEU A 284 7.67 13.33 19.78
C LEU A 284 7.20 14.34 20.84
N LEU A 285 8.11 14.85 21.68
CA LEU A 285 7.84 15.91 22.67
C LEU A 285 7.93 17.32 22.06
N GLN A 286 7.80 17.41 20.74
CA GLN A 286 7.73 18.63 19.97
C GLN A 286 6.94 18.38 18.67
N PRO A 287 6.23 19.38 18.14
CA PRO A 287 5.55 19.26 16.86
C PRO A 287 6.54 19.22 15.67
N PRO A 288 6.12 18.70 14.50
CA PRO A 288 4.78 18.21 14.18
C PRO A 288 4.59 16.73 14.52
N VAL A 289 3.52 16.42 15.25
CA VAL A 289 2.95 15.06 15.35
C VAL A 289 1.57 15.14 14.75
N ALA A 290 1.16 14.18 13.94
CA ALA A 290 -0.06 14.19 13.14
C ALA A 290 -1.18 13.36 13.77
N ALA A 291 -0.87 12.13 14.18
CA ALA A 291 -1.83 11.23 14.79
C ALA A 291 -1.23 10.45 15.96
N ILE A 292 -2.09 10.05 16.91
CA ILE A 292 -1.73 9.14 17.99
C ILE A 292 -2.79 8.05 18.16
N SER A 293 -2.33 6.84 18.43
CA SER A 293 -3.15 5.69 18.74
C SER A 293 -2.56 4.95 19.95
N ALA A 294 -3.30 4.96 21.05
CA ALA A 294 -2.98 4.21 22.26
C ALA A 294 -3.62 2.82 22.16
N GLY A 295 -2.79 1.79 22.11
CA GLY A 295 -3.21 0.40 22.20
C GLY A 295 -3.34 -0.04 23.65
N TRP A 296 -3.31 -1.35 23.90
CA TRP A 296 -3.50 -1.85 25.27
C TRP A 296 -2.31 -1.45 26.18
N TYR A 297 -1.09 -1.81 25.81
CA TYR A 297 0.11 -1.46 26.58
C TYR A 297 1.22 -0.89 25.70
N SER A 298 0.88 -0.48 24.47
CA SER A 298 1.77 0.24 23.57
C SER A 298 1.03 1.45 23.03
N THR A 299 1.78 2.40 22.49
CA THR A 299 1.24 3.59 21.82
C THR A 299 2.03 3.80 20.55
N CYS A 300 1.36 4.18 19.49
CA CYS A 300 1.98 4.57 18.23
C CYS A 300 1.57 6.01 17.88
N ALA A 301 2.50 6.77 17.34
CA ALA A 301 2.27 8.10 16.82
C ALA A 301 2.78 8.17 15.37
N LEU A 302 2.11 8.99 14.57
CA LEU A 302 2.53 9.38 13.24
C LEU A 302 3.07 10.81 13.30
N ASP A 303 4.28 11.04 12.83
CA ASP A 303 4.86 12.36 12.62
C ASP A 303 5.20 12.57 11.13
N ALA A 304 5.94 13.63 10.81
CA ALA A 304 6.34 13.93 9.43
C ALA A 304 7.33 12.92 8.83
N VAL A 305 7.95 12.07 9.66
CA VAL A 305 8.95 11.07 9.24
C VAL A 305 8.33 9.68 9.15
N GLY A 306 7.30 9.39 9.94
CA GLY A 306 6.56 8.13 9.84
C GLY A 306 5.98 7.68 11.18
N VAL A 307 5.69 6.38 11.28
CA VAL A 307 5.12 5.78 12.50
C VAL A 307 6.22 5.43 13.49
N LYS A 308 6.04 5.86 14.74
CA LYS A 308 6.87 5.49 15.88
C LYS A 308 6.00 4.89 16.97
N CYS A 309 6.39 3.71 17.45
CA CYS A 309 5.69 3.01 18.52
C CYS A 309 6.58 2.81 19.74
N TRP A 310 5.97 2.85 20.94
CA TRP A 310 6.65 2.64 22.22
C TRP A 310 5.72 1.94 23.22
N GLY A 311 6.29 1.46 24.33
CA GLY A 311 5.58 0.69 25.37
C GLY A 311 5.99 -0.77 25.40
N ASP A 312 5.05 -1.66 25.71
CA ASP A 312 5.28 -3.10 25.72
C ASP A 312 5.68 -3.58 24.32
N ASN A 313 6.81 -4.28 24.24
CA ASN A 313 7.32 -4.87 22.99
C ASN A 313 7.50 -6.40 23.09
N THR A 314 6.74 -7.06 23.99
CA THR A 314 6.86 -8.51 24.21
C THR A 314 6.59 -9.33 22.94
N TYR A 315 5.79 -8.78 22.02
CA TYR A 315 5.37 -9.38 20.76
C TYR A 315 5.81 -8.55 19.56
N LYS A 316 6.88 -7.75 19.65
CA LYS A 316 7.36 -6.90 18.54
C LYS A 316 6.33 -5.86 18.06
N GLN A 317 5.31 -5.56 18.87
CA GLN A 317 4.23 -4.64 18.49
C GLN A 317 4.66 -3.17 18.46
N THR A 318 5.89 -2.86 18.91
CA THR A 318 6.53 -1.55 18.73
C THR A 318 7.64 -1.56 17.69
N GLU A 319 7.99 -2.73 17.12
CA GLU A 319 8.90 -2.84 15.98
C GLU A 319 8.08 -2.57 14.71
N VAL A 320 7.97 -1.28 14.39
CA VAL A 320 7.25 -0.80 13.20
C VAL A 320 7.83 -1.50 11.98
N ALA A 321 6.97 -2.20 11.22
CA ALA A 321 7.37 -2.76 9.93
C ALA A 321 7.89 -1.62 9.05
N SER A 322 8.85 -1.88 8.16
CA SER A 322 9.25 -0.89 7.15
C SER A 322 8.01 -0.47 6.37
N LEU A 323 7.45 0.68 6.71
CA LEU A 323 6.41 1.34 5.94
C LEU A 323 7.15 1.92 4.74
N PHE A 324 6.91 1.35 3.57
CA PHE A 324 7.58 1.76 2.36
C PHE A 324 6.83 2.97 1.79
N PHE A 325 7.56 4.06 1.55
CA PHE A 325 7.08 5.19 0.77
C PHE A 325 7.30 4.84 -0.71
N ASP A 326 6.28 4.94 -1.54
CA ASP A 326 6.30 4.70 -2.99
C ASP A 326 5.28 5.68 -3.59
N THR A 327 5.69 6.93 -3.70
CA THR A 327 4.80 8.06 -3.95
C THR A 327 4.18 8.01 -5.35
N ASP A 328 4.90 7.47 -6.34
CA ASP A 328 4.46 7.41 -7.73
C ASP A 328 3.96 6.04 -8.20
N ARG A 329 4.12 5.01 -7.36
CA ARG A 329 3.56 3.66 -7.50
C ARG A 329 4.15 2.87 -8.65
N ASP A 330 5.42 3.06 -8.91
CA ASP A 330 6.14 2.24 -9.87
C ASP A 330 6.64 0.91 -9.24
N GLY A 331 6.58 0.79 -7.91
CA GLY A 331 7.00 -0.39 -7.17
C GLY A 331 8.45 -0.34 -6.66
N ILE A 332 9.12 0.81 -6.84
CA ILE A 332 10.35 1.20 -6.17
C ILE A 332 9.98 2.13 -5.01
N THR A 333 10.74 2.04 -3.92
CA THR A 333 10.47 2.85 -2.72
C THR A 333 11.17 4.19 -2.85
N ASP A 334 10.59 5.31 -2.41
CA ASP A 334 11.16 6.67 -2.49
C ASP A 334 12.64 6.76 -2.03
N GLU A 335 13.04 5.95 -1.04
CA GLU A 335 14.42 5.86 -0.53
C GLU A 335 15.43 5.24 -1.51
N LYS A 336 14.95 4.54 -2.52
CA LYS A 336 15.69 3.86 -3.60
C LYS A 336 15.31 4.39 -4.98
N ASP A 337 14.34 5.28 -5.04
CA ASP A 337 13.75 5.77 -6.28
C ASP A 337 14.47 7.05 -6.71
N ASN A 338 15.16 7.00 -7.85
CA ASN A 338 15.81 8.16 -8.43
C ASN A 338 14.84 9.14 -9.12
N CYS A 339 13.55 8.79 -9.20
CA CYS A 339 12.45 9.70 -9.55
C CYS A 339 11.21 9.48 -8.68
N ALA A 340 11.33 9.58 -7.35
CA ALA A 340 10.29 9.37 -6.34
C ALA A 340 8.93 10.12 -6.48
N GLN A 341 8.66 10.82 -7.57
CA GLN A 341 7.38 11.50 -7.85
C GLN A 341 6.89 11.20 -9.27
N GLN A 342 7.62 10.41 -10.06
CA GLN A 342 7.30 10.11 -11.44
C GLN A 342 7.80 8.72 -11.83
N ALA A 343 6.85 7.81 -11.97
CA ALA A 343 7.09 6.39 -12.15
C ALA A 343 8.14 6.05 -13.21
N ASN A 344 9.19 5.33 -12.79
CA ASN A 344 10.31 4.91 -13.63
C ASN A 344 10.89 3.57 -13.14
N THR A 345 10.14 2.49 -13.37
CA THR A 345 10.49 1.14 -12.89
C THR A 345 11.87 0.62 -13.31
N ASP A 346 12.46 1.17 -14.36
CA ASP A 346 13.79 0.79 -14.86
C ASP A 346 14.94 1.55 -14.16
N GLN A 347 14.62 2.60 -13.39
CA GLN A 347 15.55 3.42 -12.60
C GLN A 347 16.74 3.88 -13.44
N ARG A 348 16.49 4.20 -14.70
CA ARG A 348 17.54 4.66 -15.62
C ARG A 348 18.09 6.02 -15.17
N ASP A 349 19.41 6.12 -15.20
CA ASP A 349 20.19 7.29 -14.81
C ASP A 349 21.41 7.33 -15.74
N SER A 350 21.28 8.07 -16.84
CA SER A 350 22.22 8.05 -17.96
C SER A 350 23.52 8.81 -17.64
N ASP A 351 23.47 9.85 -16.81
CA ASP A 351 24.63 10.63 -16.40
C ASP A 351 25.23 10.23 -15.03
N ASN A 352 24.52 9.38 -14.27
CA ASN A 352 24.88 8.87 -12.94
C ASN A 352 24.96 9.97 -11.85
N ASP A 353 24.15 11.02 -11.94
CA ASP A 353 24.09 12.06 -10.92
C ASP A 353 23.13 11.72 -9.74
N GLY A 354 22.36 10.65 -9.90
CA GLY A 354 21.40 10.14 -8.92
C GLY A 354 19.96 10.62 -9.13
N GLN A 355 19.69 11.43 -10.14
CA GLN A 355 18.36 11.76 -10.64
C GLN A 355 18.06 10.88 -11.86
N GLY A 356 16.86 10.29 -11.93
CA GLY A 356 16.52 9.41 -13.05
C GLY A 356 16.16 10.18 -14.32
N ASP A 357 16.42 9.59 -15.49
CA ASP A 357 16.20 10.21 -16.81
C ASP A 357 14.79 10.80 -16.99
N VAL A 358 13.79 10.16 -16.37
CA VAL A 358 12.38 10.52 -16.48
C VAL A 358 12.06 11.86 -15.79
N CYS A 359 12.79 12.19 -14.73
CA CYS A 359 12.62 13.41 -13.96
C CYS A 359 13.81 14.38 -14.10
N ASP A 360 14.85 14.01 -14.85
CA ASP A 360 15.99 14.86 -15.18
C ASP A 360 15.68 15.80 -16.37
N PRO A 361 15.90 17.12 -16.25
CA PRO A 361 15.81 18.05 -17.40
C PRO A 361 16.86 17.85 -18.51
N ASP A 362 17.99 17.21 -18.20
CA ASP A 362 19.16 16.98 -19.06
C ASP A 362 19.79 15.62 -18.69
N ALA A 363 19.15 14.53 -19.16
CA ALA A 363 19.35 13.17 -18.65
C ALA A 363 20.75 12.60 -18.90
N ASP A 364 21.51 13.12 -19.87
CA ASP A 364 22.88 12.70 -20.13
C ASP A 364 23.95 13.78 -19.81
N ASN A 365 23.50 14.95 -19.36
CA ASN A 365 24.30 16.06 -18.84
C ASN A 365 25.37 16.55 -19.83
N ASP A 366 25.03 16.54 -21.12
CA ASP A 366 25.89 17.05 -22.18
C ASP A 366 25.75 18.58 -22.38
N GLY A 367 24.77 19.19 -21.71
CA GLY A 367 24.45 20.61 -21.73
C GLY A 367 23.34 21.01 -22.72
N ILE A 368 22.67 20.04 -23.37
CA ILE A 368 21.50 20.20 -24.22
C ILE A 368 20.31 19.52 -23.53
N GLY A 369 19.33 20.31 -23.07
CA GLY A 369 18.17 19.71 -22.40
C GLY A 369 17.34 18.80 -23.30
N ASN A 370 16.69 17.80 -22.71
CA ASN A 370 16.03 16.66 -23.38
C ASN A 370 15.10 17.01 -24.55
N GLU A 371 14.45 18.18 -24.53
CA GLU A 371 13.54 18.60 -25.63
C GLU A 371 14.28 18.97 -26.93
N GLN A 372 15.57 19.26 -26.84
CA GLN A 372 16.41 19.74 -27.94
C GLN A 372 17.51 18.73 -28.31
N ASP A 373 17.64 17.69 -27.50
CA ASP A 373 18.66 16.68 -27.62
C ASP A 373 18.21 15.56 -28.57
N ASN A 374 19.06 15.22 -29.54
CA ASN A 374 18.85 14.10 -30.45
C ASN A 374 19.44 12.77 -29.94
N CYS A 375 20.04 12.74 -28.74
CA CYS A 375 20.46 11.54 -28.03
C CYS A 375 20.23 11.60 -26.50
N LEU A 376 18.96 11.57 -26.07
CA LEU A 376 18.51 11.74 -24.67
C LEU A 376 19.27 10.97 -23.56
N SER A 377 19.99 9.91 -23.90
CA SER A 377 20.70 9.05 -22.94
C SER A 377 22.18 8.89 -23.25
N ALA A 378 22.74 9.69 -24.17
CA ALA A 378 24.09 9.51 -24.66
C ALA A 378 24.73 10.82 -25.10
N ALA A 379 25.54 11.37 -24.20
CA ALA A 379 26.11 12.70 -24.32
C ALA A 379 26.70 13.01 -25.70
N ASN A 380 26.15 14.01 -26.37
CA ASN A 380 26.52 14.41 -27.72
C ASN A 380 26.31 15.92 -27.94
N ALA A 381 27.03 16.73 -27.18
CA ALA A 381 26.89 18.20 -27.20
C ALA A 381 27.07 18.87 -28.59
N ASP A 382 27.59 18.15 -29.59
CA ASP A 382 27.68 18.62 -30.99
C ASP A 382 26.40 18.37 -31.83
N GLN A 383 25.46 17.58 -31.30
CA GLN A 383 24.15 17.25 -31.86
C GLN A 383 24.26 16.79 -33.32
N LYS A 384 25.33 16.06 -33.63
CA LYS A 384 25.60 15.60 -34.99
C LYS A 384 24.58 14.54 -35.39
N ASP A 385 23.93 14.77 -36.52
CA ASP A 385 22.94 13.89 -37.16
C ASP A 385 23.28 13.91 -38.66
N SER A 386 23.87 12.82 -39.14
CA SER A 386 24.48 12.75 -40.46
C SER A 386 23.49 12.43 -41.59
N ASP A 387 22.34 11.81 -41.30
CA ASP A 387 21.33 11.45 -42.31
C ASP A 387 19.98 12.17 -42.16
N GLY A 388 19.77 12.87 -41.05
CA GLY A 388 18.64 13.77 -40.80
C GLY A 388 17.38 13.06 -40.29
N ASP A 389 17.50 11.89 -39.69
CA ASP A 389 16.37 11.15 -39.10
C ASP A 389 15.97 11.63 -37.68
N LYS A 390 16.77 12.55 -37.11
CA LYS A 390 16.66 13.15 -35.76
C LYS A 390 17.16 12.27 -34.61
N VAL A 391 17.81 11.16 -34.89
CA VAL A 391 18.62 10.41 -33.94
C VAL A 391 20.07 10.87 -34.15
N GLY A 392 20.77 11.23 -33.06
CA GLY A 392 22.15 11.68 -33.18
C GLY A 392 23.11 10.53 -33.49
N ASP A 393 24.19 10.81 -34.21
CA ASP A 393 25.22 9.83 -34.62
C ASP A 393 25.77 8.97 -33.46
N VAL A 394 25.71 9.48 -32.22
CA VAL A 394 26.21 8.81 -31.01
C VAL A 394 25.25 7.70 -30.55
N CYS A 395 23.95 7.89 -30.73
CA CYS A 395 22.89 6.96 -30.32
C CYS A 395 22.21 6.26 -31.51
N ASP A 396 22.70 6.50 -32.73
CA ASP A 396 22.26 5.85 -33.96
C ASP A 396 23.17 4.66 -34.31
N ALA A 397 22.59 3.46 -34.42
CA ALA A 397 23.32 2.25 -34.83
C ALA A 397 23.76 2.29 -36.31
N PHE A 398 23.05 3.04 -37.15
CA PHE A 398 23.36 3.24 -38.57
C PHE A 398 23.36 4.73 -38.95
N PRO A 399 24.37 5.51 -38.54
CA PRO A 399 24.44 6.98 -38.68
C PRO A 399 24.41 7.56 -40.10
N ASN A 400 24.17 6.75 -41.13
CA ASN A 400 24.10 7.23 -42.52
C ASN A 400 22.90 6.62 -43.27
N ASP A 401 21.96 6.01 -42.56
CA ASP A 401 20.78 5.35 -43.09
C ASP A 401 19.52 5.87 -42.38
N PRO A 402 18.84 6.89 -42.94
CA PRO A 402 17.72 7.55 -42.25
C PRO A 402 16.46 6.68 -42.14
N ALA A 403 16.53 5.44 -42.64
CA ALA A 403 15.49 4.45 -42.47
C ALA A 403 15.75 3.54 -41.27
N GLU A 404 16.90 3.59 -40.61
CA GLU A 404 17.27 2.61 -39.60
C GLU A 404 18.18 3.22 -38.54
N SER A 405 17.74 3.21 -37.28
CA SER A 405 18.53 3.77 -36.17
C SER A 405 18.74 2.82 -34.99
N VAL A 406 18.12 1.63 -35.03
CA VAL A 406 18.12 0.69 -33.91
C VAL A 406 18.60 -0.69 -34.37
N ASP A 407 19.48 -1.28 -33.56
CA ASP A 407 19.99 -2.64 -33.68
C ASP A 407 19.94 -3.28 -32.27
N ASN A 408 18.84 -3.98 -31.99
CA ASN A 408 18.52 -4.47 -30.66
C ASN A 408 19.49 -5.59 -30.22
N ASP A 409 19.87 -6.48 -31.12
CA ASP A 409 20.70 -7.64 -30.85
C ASP A 409 22.18 -7.48 -31.23
N LYS A 410 22.51 -6.36 -31.90
CA LYS A 410 23.85 -5.92 -32.26
C LYS A 410 24.53 -6.83 -33.27
N ASP A 411 23.77 -7.42 -34.17
CA ASP A 411 24.30 -8.26 -35.23
C ASP A 411 24.75 -7.45 -36.47
N GLY A 412 24.38 -6.17 -36.54
CA GLY A 412 24.73 -5.26 -37.63
C GLY A 412 23.69 -5.19 -38.76
N ILE A 413 22.54 -5.86 -38.61
CA ILE A 413 21.34 -5.69 -39.41
C ILE A 413 20.33 -4.92 -38.55
N GLY A 414 19.86 -3.77 -39.05
CA GLY A 414 18.93 -2.99 -38.26
C GLY A 414 17.51 -3.57 -38.26
N ASN A 415 16.77 -3.26 -37.21
CA ASN A 415 15.51 -3.91 -36.85
C ASN A 415 14.44 -3.90 -37.96
N GLN A 416 14.43 -2.93 -38.88
CA GLN A 416 13.46 -2.89 -39.98
C GLN A 416 13.80 -3.83 -41.13
N ARG A 417 15.06 -4.25 -41.22
CA ARG A 417 15.55 -5.24 -42.20
C ARG A 417 15.74 -6.61 -41.59
N ASP A 418 15.79 -6.70 -40.27
CA ASP A 418 16.06 -7.92 -39.53
C ASP A 418 14.81 -8.82 -39.44
N ASN A 419 14.94 -10.08 -39.86
CA ASN A 419 13.91 -11.10 -39.70
C ASN A 419 13.93 -11.77 -38.30
N CYS A 420 14.92 -11.45 -37.47
CA CYS A 420 14.95 -11.75 -36.03
C CYS A 420 15.49 -10.57 -35.19
N PRO A 421 14.75 -9.45 -35.07
CA PRO A 421 15.26 -8.21 -34.45
C PRO A 421 15.84 -8.30 -33.04
N ASP A 422 15.56 -9.37 -32.29
CA ASP A 422 16.03 -9.57 -30.92
C ASP A 422 16.98 -10.78 -30.78
N VAL A 423 17.36 -11.45 -31.89
CA VAL A 423 18.18 -12.67 -31.91
C VAL A 423 19.17 -12.63 -33.08
N ALA A 424 20.42 -12.33 -32.75
CA ALA A 424 21.48 -12.10 -33.75
C ALA A 424 21.57 -13.20 -34.81
N ASN A 425 21.33 -12.82 -36.06
CA ASN A 425 21.31 -13.71 -37.22
C ASN A 425 21.73 -12.98 -38.51
N THR A 426 22.99 -12.56 -38.56
CA THR A 426 23.59 -11.85 -39.70
C THR A 426 23.42 -12.49 -41.08
N ASP A 427 23.06 -13.78 -41.15
CA ASP A 427 22.79 -14.50 -42.40
C ASP A 427 21.34 -14.34 -42.90
N GLN A 428 20.44 -13.85 -42.04
CA GLN A 428 19.04 -13.58 -42.30
C GLN A 428 18.34 -14.78 -42.94
N LYS A 429 18.72 -15.98 -42.51
CA LYS A 429 18.19 -17.23 -43.07
C LYS A 429 16.72 -17.38 -42.66
N ASP A 430 15.88 -17.71 -43.63
CA ASP A 430 14.44 -17.91 -43.52
C ASP A 430 14.09 -19.08 -44.44
N SER A 431 13.98 -20.27 -43.87
CA SER A 431 13.91 -21.53 -44.62
C SER A 431 12.53 -21.81 -45.21
N ASP A 432 11.47 -21.27 -44.63
CA ASP A 432 10.08 -21.45 -45.09
C ASP A 432 9.47 -20.22 -45.78
N GLY A 433 10.13 -19.06 -45.70
CA GLY A 433 9.76 -17.82 -46.36
C GLY A 433 8.64 -17.05 -45.66
N ASP A 434 8.39 -17.28 -44.37
CA ASP A 434 7.34 -16.61 -43.61
C ASP A 434 7.75 -15.23 -43.06
N LYS A 435 9.03 -14.87 -43.24
CA LYS A 435 9.73 -13.64 -42.78
C LYS A 435 10.14 -13.64 -41.31
N MET A 436 9.95 -14.71 -40.58
CA MET A 436 10.65 -14.99 -39.34
C MET A 436 11.97 -15.69 -39.69
N GLY A 437 13.08 -15.27 -39.10
CA GLY A 437 14.35 -15.95 -39.36
C GLY A 437 14.44 -17.27 -38.60
N ASP A 438 15.19 -18.22 -39.17
CA ASP A 438 15.47 -19.55 -38.58
C ASP A 438 15.99 -19.47 -37.12
N ALA A 439 16.61 -18.34 -36.73
CA ALA A 439 17.17 -18.13 -35.41
C ALA A 439 16.12 -17.84 -34.33
N CYS A 440 14.98 -17.26 -34.71
CA CYS A 440 13.89 -16.88 -33.82
C CYS A 440 12.57 -17.60 -34.14
N ASP A 441 12.58 -18.45 -35.16
CA ASP A 441 11.47 -19.33 -35.50
C ASP A 441 11.49 -20.63 -34.67
N ALA A 442 10.31 -21.08 -34.29
CA ALA A 442 10.09 -22.32 -33.55
C ALA A 442 9.87 -23.54 -34.47
N ASP A 443 9.59 -23.34 -35.76
CA ASP A 443 9.28 -24.36 -36.77
C ASP A 443 9.78 -23.88 -38.15
N ASN A 444 11.06 -24.08 -38.44
CA ASN A 444 11.77 -23.43 -39.56
C ASN A 444 11.33 -23.93 -40.96
N ASP A 445 10.52 -24.99 -41.05
CA ASP A 445 9.99 -25.48 -42.31
C ASP A 445 8.45 -25.48 -42.39
N ASN A 446 7.80 -25.00 -41.32
CA ASN A 446 6.37 -24.77 -41.18
C ASN A 446 5.50 -26.04 -41.45
N ASP A 447 6.02 -27.23 -41.14
CA ASP A 447 5.30 -28.48 -41.35
C ASP A 447 4.33 -28.85 -40.20
N GLY A 448 4.48 -28.17 -39.06
CA GLY A 448 3.72 -28.34 -37.82
C GLY A 448 4.45 -29.12 -36.71
N ALA A 449 5.71 -29.50 -36.89
CA ALA A 449 6.60 -30.02 -35.86
C ALA A 449 7.58 -28.92 -35.41
N ALA A 450 7.63 -28.65 -34.11
CA ALA A 450 8.58 -27.68 -33.60
C ALA A 450 10.03 -28.19 -33.77
N ASN A 451 10.98 -27.29 -34.07
CA ASN A 451 12.40 -27.59 -34.32
C ASN A 451 13.04 -28.55 -33.29
N ASP A 452 12.60 -28.49 -32.02
CA ASP A 452 13.12 -29.32 -30.92
C ASP A 452 12.58 -30.77 -30.93
N LYS A 453 11.58 -31.05 -31.75
CA LYS A 453 10.88 -32.34 -31.90
C LYS A 453 10.82 -32.81 -33.35
N ASP A 454 11.35 -32.02 -34.27
CA ASP A 454 11.38 -32.30 -35.68
C ASP A 454 12.62 -33.13 -36.03
N ASN A 455 12.41 -34.27 -36.69
CA ASN A 455 13.50 -35.11 -37.18
C ASN A 455 14.07 -34.63 -38.53
N CYS A 456 13.47 -33.62 -39.15
CA CYS A 456 13.99 -32.87 -40.31
C CYS A 456 13.73 -31.36 -40.21
N PRO A 457 14.38 -30.62 -39.28
CA PRO A 457 14.05 -29.22 -38.93
C PRO A 457 14.14 -28.15 -40.03
N LEU A 458 14.48 -28.50 -41.27
CA LEU A 458 14.61 -27.57 -42.40
C LEU A 458 13.94 -28.15 -43.67
N ILE A 459 13.29 -29.31 -43.59
CA ILE A 459 12.70 -30.04 -44.72
C ILE A 459 11.37 -30.64 -44.27
N ALA A 460 10.30 -29.94 -44.64
CA ALA A 460 8.94 -30.28 -44.22
C ALA A 460 8.57 -31.75 -44.43
N ASN A 461 8.26 -32.44 -43.34
CA ASN A 461 7.93 -33.86 -43.28
C ASN A 461 6.92 -34.14 -42.16
N LYS A 462 5.72 -33.57 -42.29
CA LYS A 462 4.61 -33.61 -41.31
C LYS A 462 4.31 -34.97 -40.65
N ASP A 463 4.67 -36.09 -41.28
CA ASP A 463 4.48 -37.43 -40.73
C ASP A 463 5.60 -37.89 -39.78
N GLN A 464 6.69 -37.14 -39.69
CA GLN A 464 7.83 -37.34 -38.79
C GLN A 464 8.34 -38.78 -38.86
N LYS A 465 8.38 -39.31 -40.09
CA LYS A 465 8.75 -40.70 -40.36
C LYS A 465 10.26 -40.85 -40.23
N ASP A 466 10.66 -41.88 -39.49
CA ASP A 466 12.04 -42.26 -39.20
C ASP A 466 12.08 -43.79 -39.18
N THR A 467 12.59 -44.38 -40.26
CA THR A 467 12.48 -45.81 -40.55
C THR A 467 13.47 -46.65 -39.75
N ASP A 468 14.69 -46.17 -39.55
CA ASP A 468 15.77 -46.88 -38.85
C ASP A 468 15.90 -46.47 -37.36
N LYS A 469 15.29 -45.35 -36.96
CA LYS A 469 15.24 -44.77 -35.62
C LYS A 469 16.55 -44.17 -35.14
N ASP A 470 17.35 -43.62 -36.04
CA ASP A 470 18.58 -42.91 -35.67
C ASP A 470 18.35 -41.45 -35.26
N GLY A 471 17.14 -40.93 -35.49
CA GLY A 471 16.71 -39.57 -35.15
C GLY A 471 16.75 -38.59 -36.31
N MET A 472 17.22 -38.99 -37.49
CA MET A 472 17.04 -38.27 -38.76
C MET A 472 15.77 -38.78 -39.44
N GLY A 473 14.94 -37.88 -39.97
CA GLY A 473 13.73 -38.29 -40.68
C GLY A 473 14.02 -38.72 -42.11
N ASP A 474 13.17 -39.62 -42.64
CA ASP A 474 13.29 -40.14 -44.01
C ASP A 474 13.29 -39.03 -45.10
N ALA A 475 12.84 -37.81 -44.76
CA ALA A 475 12.81 -36.69 -45.69
C ALA A 475 14.17 -35.98 -45.84
N CYS A 476 15.05 -36.12 -44.85
CA CYS A 476 16.35 -35.46 -44.76
C CYS A 476 17.51 -36.44 -44.54
N ASP A 477 17.21 -37.74 -44.42
CA ASP A 477 18.18 -38.83 -44.47
C ASP A 477 18.54 -39.18 -45.94
N ASP A 478 19.78 -39.63 -46.15
CA ASP A 478 20.26 -40.13 -47.43
C ASP A 478 20.35 -41.68 -47.46
N ASP A 479 20.07 -42.38 -46.34
CA ASP A 479 20.05 -43.84 -46.16
C ASP A 479 18.99 -44.26 -45.11
N ASP A 480 17.70 -44.17 -45.47
CA ASP A 480 16.53 -44.34 -44.59
C ASP A 480 16.48 -45.68 -43.79
N ASP A 481 17.22 -46.71 -44.22
CA ASP A 481 17.26 -48.02 -43.55
C ASP A 481 18.63 -48.42 -42.98
N ASN A 482 19.62 -47.54 -43.17
CA ASN A 482 20.97 -47.61 -42.62
C ASN A 482 21.68 -48.94 -42.93
N ASP A 483 21.45 -49.45 -44.14
CA ASP A 483 22.11 -50.65 -44.64
C ASP A 483 23.47 -50.36 -45.33
N GLY A 484 23.78 -49.08 -45.52
CA GLY A 484 25.01 -48.56 -46.13
C GLY A 484 24.92 -48.34 -47.63
N ILE A 485 23.72 -48.37 -48.22
CA ILE A 485 23.45 -48.05 -49.63
C ILE A 485 22.57 -46.79 -49.66
N PRO A 486 23.08 -45.64 -50.13
CA PRO A 486 22.29 -44.42 -50.18
C PRO A 486 20.98 -44.60 -50.97
N ASP A 487 19.89 -43.98 -50.55
CA ASP A 487 18.53 -44.18 -51.09
C ASP A 487 18.44 -43.98 -52.60
N LYS A 488 19.21 -43.02 -53.12
CA LYS A 488 19.33 -42.71 -54.55
C LYS A 488 19.86 -43.91 -55.36
N GLN A 489 20.50 -44.87 -54.71
CA GLN A 489 21.13 -46.06 -55.28
C GLN A 489 20.49 -47.37 -54.79
N ASP A 490 19.62 -47.31 -53.78
CA ASP A 490 18.97 -48.49 -53.24
C ASP A 490 17.62 -48.81 -53.92
N LYS A 491 17.34 -50.10 -54.07
CA LYS A 491 16.11 -50.61 -54.68
C LYS A 491 14.99 -50.81 -53.66
N ALA A 492 15.30 -50.78 -52.37
CA ALA A 492 14.33 -50.93 -51.31
C ALA A 492 14.63 -50.00 -50.12
N PRO A 493 14.64 -48.65 -50.32
CA PRO A 493 15.25 -47.67 -49.39
C PRO A 493 14.78 -47.73 -47.93
N LEU A 494 13.60 -48.31 -47.68
CA LEU A 494 12.99 -48.41 -46.35
C LEU A 494 13.17 -49.80 -45.71
N LYS A 495 14.06 -50.66 -46.22
CA LYS A 495 14.17 -52.08 -45.85
C LYS A 495 15.60 -52.59 -45.92
N PRO A 496 16.25 -52.80 -44.75
CA PRO A 496 17.67 -53.07 -44.71
C PRO A 496 18.08 -54.26 -45.58
N ALA A 497 19.12 -54.10 -46.39
CA ALA A 497 19.71 -55.19 -47.16
C ALA A 497 20.08 -56.34 -46.22
N LYS A 498 19.58 -57.53 -46.56
CA LYS A 498 19.90 -58.75 -45.82
C LYS A 498 21.41 -58.96 -45.82
N LYS A 499 22.07 -58.70 -44.68
CA LYS A 499 23.44 -59.15 -44.43
C LYS A 499 23.51 -60.63 -44.78
N LYS A 500 24.25 -60.96 -45.84
CA LYS A 500 24.60 -62.36 -46.12
C LYS A 500 25.32 -62.87 -44.88
N ALA A 501 24.65 -63.72 -44.10
CA ALA A 501 25.27 -64.39 -42.97
C ALA A 501 26.53 -65.11 -43.48
N THR A 502 27.70 -64.60 -43.13
CA THR A 502 28.95 -65.32 -43.27
C THR A 502 28.88 -66.50 -42.31
N ALA A 503 28.61 -67.68 -42.87
CA ALA A 503 28.87 -68.94 -42.19
C ALA A 503 30.37 -69.00 -41.85
N THR A 504 30.65 -69.39 -40.61
CA THR A 504 31.94 -69.74 -39.97
C THR A 504 33.15 -69.91 -40.86
#